data_AF-A0A965HNB4-F1
#
_entry.id   AF-A0A965HNB4-F1
#
_cell.length_a   1.000
_cell.length_b   1.000
_cell.length_c   1.000
_cell.angle_alpha   90.00
_cell.angle_beta   90.00
_cell.angle_gamma   90.00
#
_symmetry.space_group_name_H-M   'P 1'
#
loop_
_entity.id
_entity.type
_entity.pdbx_description
1 polymer ?
#
loop_
_entity_poly.entity_id
_entity_poly.type
_entity_poly.pdbx_seq_one_letter_code
_entity_poly.pdbx_strand_id
1 'polypeptide(L)'
;MSRPALPLGPLMADVAGFELTPDEAARLSHPLVGGVILFRRNYQSREQVAALVRQIRALRTPELLVAVDHEGGRVQRFRDGFTAIPPMRRLGEFWQRDNDAGEHLAWSTGIVLAAELRAVGVDLSFTPVLDIDWGHSDIIGDRSFGRDPACIVALAGALIRGLRARGMANCGKHFPGHGWAVADSHHALPEDPRSFDDLMLDDL
;
A
#
# COMPACT_ATOMS: atom_id res chain seq x y z
N MET A 1 -25.19 -2.60 -23.65
CA MET A 1 -24.40 -3.79 -24.04
C MET A 1 -23.85 -4.42 -22.78
N SER A 2 -23.87 -5.75 -22.65
CA SER A 2 -23.31 -6.44 -21.48
C SER A 2 -21.78 -6.29 -21.45
N ARG A 3 -21.21 -6.09 -20.26
CA ARG A 3 -19.75 -6.05 -20.08
C ARG A 3 -19.16 -7.42 -20.46
N PRO A 4 -17.99 -7.47 -21.14
CA PRO A 4 -17.34 -8.74 -21.45
C PRO A 4 -16.98 -9.49 -20.16
N ALA A 5 -17.25 -10.80 -20.15
CA ALA A 5 -16.92 -11.69 -19.03
C ALA A 5 -15.49 -12.24 -19.22
N LEU A 6 -14.54 -11.74 -18.43
CA LEU A 6 -13.11 -12.08 -18.52
C LEU A 6 -12.52 -12.35 -17.12
N PRO A 7 -11.93 -13.52 -16.84
CA PRO A 7 -11.28 -13.78 -15.56
C PRO A 7 -10.14 -12.79 -15.31
N LEU A 8 -9.85 -12.47 -14.05
CA LEU A 8 -8.73 -11.59 -13.69
C LEU A 8 -7.41 -12.23 -14.13
N GLY A 9 -6.66 -11.53 -14.98
CA GLY A 9 -5.36 -11.99 -15.44
C GLY A 9 -4.23 -11.70 -14.45
N PRO A 10 -3.00 -12.19 -14.72
CA PRO A 10 -1.89 -12.09 -13.78
C PRO A 10 -1.19 -10.71 -13.76
N LEU A 11 -1.52 -9.80 -14.68
CA LEU A 11 -0.85 -8.51 -14.79
C LEU A 11 -1.62 -7.42 -14.04
N MET A 12 -0.89 -6.66 -13.23
CA MET A 12 -1.32 -5.35 -12.75
C MET A 12 -0.69 -4.27 -13.63
N ALA A 13 -1.52 -3.48 -14.30
CA ALA A 13 -1.09 -2.37 -15.16
C ALA A 13 -1.28 -1.02 -14.45
N ASP A 14 -0.99 0.08 -15.13
CA ASP A 14 -1.29 1.42 -14.67
C ASP A 14 -1.94 2.26 -15.80
N VAL A 15 -2.24 3.52 -15.49
CA VAL A 15 -2.79 4.50 -16.44
C VAL A 15 -2.02 5.82 -16.36
N ALA A 16 -2.10 6.62 -17.42
CA ALA A 16 -1.25 7.79 -17.59
C ALA A 16 -1.73 9.02 -16.80
N GLY A 17 -3.04 9.25 -16.76
CA GLY A 17 -3.62 10.50 -16.26
C GLY A 17 -4.86 10.34 -15.41
N PHE A 18 -5.73 11.35 -15.45
CA PHE A 18 -6.93 11.49 -14.62
C PHE A 18 -8.17 10.79 -15.19
N GLU A 19 -8.13 10.38 -16.46
CA GLU A 19 -9.22 9.73 -17.18
C GLU A 19 -8.67 8.64 -18.09
N LEU A 20 -9.47 7.63 -18.39
CA LEU A 20 -9.08 6.59 -19.35
C LEU A 20 -9.14 7.11 -20.78
N THR A 21 -8.05 6.92 -21.50
CA THR A 21 -8.03 7.02 -22.97
C THR A 21 -8.66 5.77 -23.61
N PRO A 22 -9.11 5.85 -24.88
CA PRO A 22 -9.58 4.68 -25.61
C PRO A 22 -8.53 3.55 -25.70
N ASP A 23 -7.26 3.90 -25.86
CA ASP A 23 -6.16 2.93 -25.95
C ASP A 23 -5.92 2.22 -24.61
N GLU A 24 -6.02 2.94 -23.49
CA GLU A 24 -5.97 2.34 -22.16
C GLU A 24 -7.18 1.47 -21.90
N ALA A 25 -8.39 1.89 -22.28
CA ALA A 25 -9.59 1.06 -22.17
C ALA A 25 -9.46 -0.26 -22.93
N ALA A 26 -8.91 -0.23 -24.16
CA ALA A 26 -8.61 -1.43 -24.93
C ALA A 26 -7.55 -2.31 -24.24
N ARG A 27 -6.46 -1.72 -23.75
CA ARG A 27 -5.38 -2.42 -23.04
C ARG A 27 -5.87 -3.09 -21.76
N LEU A 28 -6.63 -2.38 -20.94
CA LEU A 28 -7.18 -2.88 -19.67
C LEU A 28 -8.25 -3.96 -19.89
N SER A 29 -8.87 -3.98 -21.07
CA SER A 29 -9.80 -5.05 -21.47
C SER A 29 -9.08 -6.32 -21.95
N HIS A 30 -7.74 -6.32 -22.01
CA HIS A 30 -6.98 -7.51 -22.39
C HIS A 30 -7.11 -8.63 -21.32
N PRO A 31 -7.27 -9.91 -21.71
CA PRO A 31 -7.48 -11.02 -20.76
C PRO A 31 -6.36 -11.22 -19.73
N LEU A 32 -5.13 -10.78 -20.03
CA LEU A 32 -4.00 -10.88 -19.10
C LEU A 32 -3.99 -9.81 -18.00
N VAL A 33 -4.80 -8.75 -18.11
CA VAL A 33 -4.89 -7.72 -17.07
C VAL A 33 -5.88 -8.17 -15.99
N GLY A 34 -5.49 -8.08 -14.73
CA GLY A 34 -6.34 -8.38 -13.56
C GLY A 34 -6.48 -7.20 -12.59
N GLY A 35 -5.63 -6.18 -12.71
CA GLY A 35 -5.72 -5.01 -11.86
C GLY A 35 -5.01 -3.78 -12.40
N VAL A 36 -5.23 -2.67 -11.71
CA VAL A 36 -4.64 -1.35 -11.99
C VAL A 36 -4.06 -0.79 -10.70
N ILE A 37 -2.80 -0.36 -10.72
CA ILE A 37 -2.21 0.46 -9.66
C ILE A 37 -2.31 1.94 -10.04
N LEU A 38 -2.79 2.76 -9.11
CA LEU A 38 -2.86 4.21 -9.25
C LEU A 38 -1.69 4.89 -8.55
N PHE A 39 -1.23 5.99 -9.14
CA PHE A 39 -0.16 6.84 -8.64
C PHE A 39 -0.62 8.29 -8.43
N ARG A 40 0.26 9.14 -7.90
CA ARG A 40 -0.03 10.57 -7.71
C ARG A 40 -0.45 11.26 -9.01
N ARG A 41 0.13 10.88 -10.17
CA ARG A 41 -0.23 11.42 -11.49
C ARG A 41 -1.68 11.14 -11.91
N ASN A 42 -2.36 10.22 -11.22
CA ASN A 42 -3.75 9.84 -11.49
C ASN A 42 -4.76 10.53 -10.56
N TYR A 43 -4.28 11.43 -9.70
CA TYR A 43 -5.10 12.09 -8.67
C TYR A 43 -5.16 13.60 -8.84
N GLN A 44 -6.38 14.12 -8.93
CA GLN A 44 -6.69 15.55 -8.90
C GLN A 44 -7.66 15.89 -7.76
N SER A 45 -8.71 15.09 -7.55
CA SER A 45 -9.65 15.21 -6.42
C SER A 45 -10.32 13.86 -6.14
N ARG A 46 -11.07 13.76 -5.03
CA ARG A 46 -11.82 12.55 -4.66
C ARG A 46 -12.87 12.19 -5.71
N GLU A 47 -13.57 13.17 -6.23
CA GLU A 47 -14.61 13.01 -7.24
C GLU A 47 -14.01 12.50 -8.55
N GLN A 48 -12.88 13.08 -8.96
CA GLN A 48 -12.16 12.68 -10.16
C GLN A 48 -11.63 11.24 -10.05
N VAL A 49 -10.92 10.89 -8.97
CA VAL A 49 -10.36 9.53 -8.85
C VAL A 49 -11.48 8.49 -8.72
N ALA A 50 -12.58 8.81 -8.04
CA ALA A 50 -13.76 7.93 -8.02
C ALA A 50 -14.37 7.76 -9.43
N ALA A 51 -14.35 8.80 -10.28
CA ALA A 51 -14.77 8.69 -11.66
C ALA A 51 -13.84 7.80 -12.49
N LEU A 52 -12.52 7.95 -12.36
CA LEU A 52 -11.53 7.10 -13.01
C LEU A 52 -11.70 5.62 -12.62
N VAL A 53 -11.88 5.34 -11.32
CA VAL A 53 -12.14 3.98 -10.83
C VAL A 53 -13.43 3.41 -11.41
N ARG A 54 -14.51 4.22 -11.48
CA ARG A 54 -15.76 3.78 -12.13
C ARG A 54 -15.56 3.46 -13.62
N GLN A 55 -14.75 4.24 -14.34
CA GLN A 55 -14.42 3.96 -15.74
C GLN A 55 -13.67 2.62 -15.87
N ILE A 56 -12.64 2.37 -15.04
CA ILE A 56 -11.87 1.12 -15.03
C ILE A 56 -12.79 -0.09 -14.75
N ARG A 57 -13.64 -0.01 -13.72
CA ARG A 57 -14.57 -1.07 -13.35
C ARG A 57 -15.63 -1.32 -14.42
N ALA A 58 -15.96 -0.31 -15.23
CA ALA A 58 -16.97 -0.41 -16.27
C ALA A 58 -16.55 -1.26 -17.47
N LEU A 59 -15.25 -1.53 -17.64
CA LEU A 59 -14.72 -2.18 -18.84
C LEU A 59 -15.12 -3.66 -18.98
N ARG A 60 -15.29 -4.39 -17.87
CA ARG A 60 -15.40 -5.86 -17.86
C ARG A 60 -15.98 -6.40 -16.56
N THR A 61 -16.30 -7.70 -16.56
CA THR A 61 -16.73 -8.46 -15.38
C THR A 61 -15.92 -9.77 -15.28
N PRO A 62 -15.39 -10.18 -14.10
CA PRO A 62 -15.30 -9.41 -12.86
C PRO A 62 -14.58 -8.08 -13.04
N GLU A 63 -14.89 -7.13 -12.17
CA GLU A 63 -14.25 -5.82 -12.17
C GLU A 63 -12.76 -5.95 -11.85
N LEU A 64 -11.91 -5.16 -12.53
CA LEU A 64 -10.48 -5.13 -12.26
C LEU A 64 -10.22 -4.64 -10.83
N LEU A 65 -9.22 -5.24 -10.17
CA LEU A 65 -8.74 -4.75 -8.87
C LEU A 65 -8.09 -3.38 -9.04
N VAL A 66 -8.35 -2.46 -8.14
CA VAL A 66 -7.68 -1.15 -8.10
C VAL A 66 -6.87 -1.00 -6.81
N ALA A 67 -5.58 -0.74 -6.95
CA ALA A 67 -4.64 -0.60 -5.84
C ALA A 67 -3.93 0.77 -5.85
N VAL A 68 -3.34 1.15 -4.71
CA VAL A 68 -2.52 2.37 -4.55
C VAL A 68 -1.48 2.17 -3.45
N ASP A 69 -0.39 2.94 -3.45
CA ASP A 69 0.48 3.06 -2.28
C ASP A 69 0.02 4.17 -1.34
N HIS A 70 -0.80 3.81 -0.35
CA HIS A 70 -1.02 4.64 0.84
C HIS A 70 -0.45 3.90 2.04
N GLU A 71 0.77 4.28 2.44
CA GLU A 71 1.36 3.86 3.71
C GLU A 71 1.08 4.93 4.76
N GLY A 72 1.50 6.16 4.43
CA GLY A 72 1.59 7.30 5.33
C GLY A 72 2.89 8.06 5.10
N GLY A 73 3.02 9.23 5.72
CA GLY A 73 4.20 10.09 5.59
C GLY A 73 4.46 10.47 4.15
N ARG A 74 5.66 10.21 3.65
CA ARG A 74 6.06 10.51 2.26
C ARG A 74 5.41 9.58 1.22
N VAL A 75 4.93 8.40 1.61
CA VAL A 75 4.26 7.44 0.72
C VAL A 75 2.74 7.49 0.93
N GLN A 76 2.15 8.56 0.42
CA GLN A 76 0.70 8.74 0.35
C GLN A 76 0.37 9.45 -0.98
N ARG A 77 -0.26 8.74 -1.92
CA ARG A 77 -0.46 9.26 -3.29
C ARG A 77 -1.55 10.33 -3.36
N PHE A 78 -2.64 10.15 -2.61
CA PHE A 78 -3.78 11.06 -2.60
C PHE A 78 -3.72 11.86 -1.29
N ARG A 79 -3.57 13.19 -1.40
CA ARG A 79 -3.38 14.07 -0.24
C ARG A 79 -4.53 15.04 -0.09
N ASP A 80 -4.76 15.91 -1.08
CA ASP A 80 -5.79 16.93 -0.98
C ASP A 80 -7.17 16.27 -0.86
N GLY A 81 -7.89 16.51 0.24
CA GLY A 81 -9.18 15.88 0.53
C GLY A 81 -9.10 14.52 1.24
N PHE A 82 -7.90 13.97 1.46
CA PHE A 82 -7.63 12.80 2.31
C PHE A 82 -7.01 13.24 3.63
N THR A 83 -7.17 12.42 4.67
CA THR A 83 -6.48 12.65 5.94
C THR A 83 -4.98 12.48 5.73
N ALA A 84 -4.19 13.45 6.19
CA ALA A 84 -2.73 13.34 6.17
C ALA A 84 -2.28 12.31 7.21
N ILE A 85 -1.79 11.15 6.75
CA ILE A 85 -1.32 10.08 7.62
C ILE A 85 0.17 10.32 7.92
N PRO A 86 0.61 10.29 9.19
CA PRO A 86 2.03 10.42 9.53
C PRO A 86 2.85 9.20 9.04
N PRO A 87 4.18 9.31 8.96
CA PRO A 87 5.03 8.14 8.70
C PRO A 87 4.86 7.11 9.83
N MET A 88 4.94 5.81 9.50
CA MET A 88 4.66 4.72 10.43
C MET A 88 5.59 4.73 11.65
N ARG A 89 6.82 5.24 11.51
CA ARG A 89 7.76 5.43 12.63
C ARG A 89 7.14 6.16 13.82
N ARG A 90 6.24 7.12 13.56
CA ARG A 90 5.57 7.88 14.64
C ARG A 90 4.71 6.97 15.50
N LEU A 91 4.09 5.95 14.92
CA LEU A 91 3.32 4.96 15.68
C LEU A 91 4.25 4.14 16.59
N GLY A 92 5.44 3.75 16.11
CA GLY A 92 6.46 3.08 16.93
C GLY A 92 6.98 3.95 18.08
N GLU A 93 7.29 5.21 17.80
CA GLU A 93 7.70 6.18 18.84
C GLU A 93 6.63 6.38 19.92
N PHE A 94 5.35 6.34 19.55
CA PHE A 94 4.24 6.40 20.51
C PHE A 94 4.10 5.09 21.28
N TRP A 95 4.16 3.95 20.60
CA TRP A 95 4.06 2.64 21.23
C TRP A 95 5.12 2.45 22.31
N GLN A 96 6.37 2.84 22.07
CA GLN A 96 7.44 2.78 23.07
C GLN A 96 7.15 3.57 24.37
N ARG A 97 6.22 4.53 24.33
CA ARG A 97 5.80 5.31 25.51
C ARG A 97 4.55 4.73 26.15
N ASP A 98 3.63 4.23 25.33
CA ASP A 98 2.37 3.63 25.73
C ASP A 98 1.93 2.61 24.67
N ASN A 99 2.14 1.33 24.98
CA ASN A 99 1.89 0.23 24.04
C ASN A 99 0.42 0.17 23.60
N ASP A 100 -0.51 0.28 24.56
CA ASP A 100 -1.95 0.17 24.31
C ASP A 100 -2.45 1.34 23.45
N ALA A 101 -2.02 2.57 23.78
CA ALA A 101 -2.34 3.74 22.99
C ALA A 101 -1.73 3.67 21.58
N GLY A 102 -0.50 3.15 21.46
CA GLY A 102 0.17 2.93 20.17
C GLY A 102 -0.60 1.97 19.26
N GLU A 103 -1.01 0.81 19.78
CA GLU A 103 -1.83 -0.14 19.03
C GLU A 103 -3.20 0.44 18.66
N HIS A 104 -3.85 1.17 19.57
CA HIS A 104 -5.13 1.82 19.28
C HIS A 104 -5.00 2.86 18.15
N LEU A 105 -3.90 3.62 18.14
CA LEU A 105 -3.62 4.61 17.11
C LEU A 105 -3.30 3.94 15.76
N ALA A 106 -2.56 2.83 15.76
CA ALA A 106 -2.31 2.05 14.53
C ALA A 106 -3.60 1.44 13.96
N TRP A 107 -4.47 0.91 14.82
CA TRP A 107 -5.80 0.43 14.41
C TRP A 107 -6.65 1.57 13.81
N SER A 108 -6.70 2.72 14.47
CA SER A 108 -7.42 3.90 14.00
C SER A 108 -6.87 4.41 12.67
N THR A 109 -5.55 4.38 12.49
CA THR A 109 -4.88 4.72 11.23
C THR A 109 -5.34 3.79 10.10
N GLY A 110 -5.37 2.47 10.35
CA GLY A 110 -5.89 1.50 9.38
C GLY A 110 -7.36 1.74 9.01
N ILE A 111 -8.21 2.12 9.98
CA ILE A 111 -9.62 2.48 9.72
C ILE A 111 -9.72 3.67 8.78
N VAL A 112 -9.01 4.77 9.06
CA VAL A 112 -9.06 5.99 8.24
C VAL A 112 -8.58 5.71 6.82
N LEU A 113 -7.42 5.06 6.69
CA LEU A 113 -6.81 4.73 5.41
C LEU A 113 -7.77 3.92 4.53
N ALA A 114 -8.33 2.84 5.08
CA ALA A 114 -9.25 2.00 4.34
C ALA A 114 -10.58 2.71 4.07
N ALA A 115 -11.17 3.40 5.04
CA ALA A 115 -12.45 4.09 4.84
C ALA A 115 -12.40 5.11 3.71
N GLU A 116 -11.36 5.95 3.66
CA GLU A 116 -11.23 6.99 2.64
C GLU A 116 -10.95 6.40 1.25
N LEU A 117 -10.09 5.39 1.14
CA LEU A 117 -9.80 4.72 -0.14
C LEU A 117 -11.00 3.94 -0.67
N ARG A 118 -11.72 3.22 0.20
CA ARG A 118 -12.94 2.50 -0.19
C ARG A 118 -14.02 3.47 -0.66
N ALA A 119 -14.12 4.66 -0.09
CA ALA A 119 -15.07 5.69 -0.51
C ALA A 119 -14.85 6.16 -1.96
N VAL A 120 -13.63 6.03 -2.50
CA VAL A 120 -13.32 6.31 -3.90
C VAL A 120 -13.19 5.05 -4.77
N GLY A 121 -13.52 3.88 -4.21
CA GLY A 121 -13.58 2.61 -4.93
C GLY A 121 -12.25 1.88 -5.11
N VAL A 122 -11.19 2.28 -4.42
CA VAL A 122 -9.90 1.56 -4.40
C VAL A 122 -10.03 0.32 -3.50
N ASP A 123 -9.57 -0.84 -3.95
CA ASP A 123 -9.73 -2.12 -3.23
C ASP A 123 -8.64 -2.37 -2.19
N LEU A 124 -7.40 -1.96 -2.51
CA LEU A 124 -6.20 -2.34 -1.78
C LEU A 124 -5.24 -1.16 -1.66
N SER A 125 -4.64 -1.01 -0.48
CA SER A 125 -3.38 -0.29 -0.35
C SER A 125 -2.24 -1.28 -0.15
N PHE A 126 -1.09 -1.04 -0.79
CA PHE A 126 0.12 -1.81 -0.56
C PHE A 126 0.78 -1.38 0.76
N THR A 127 0.24 -1.85 1.88
CA THR A 127 0.65 -1.54 3.26
C THR A 127 0.23 -2.71 4.17
N PRO A 128 0.88 -2.98 5.31
CA PRO A 128 1.99 -2.24 5.95
C PRO A 128 3.40 -2.58 5.46
N VAL A 129 4.33 -1.65 5.70
CA VAL A 129 5.76 -1.94 5.72
C VAL A 129 6.10 -2.73 6.98
N LEU A 130 6.76 -3.86 6.81
CA LEU A 130 7.20 -4.78 7.88
C LEU A 130 8.72 -4.77 8.06
N ASP A 131 9.44 -4.04 7.19
CA ASP A 131 10.90 -3.93 7.26
C ASP A 131 11.34 -3.31 8.60
N ILE A 132 12.35 -3.93 9.23
CA ILE A 132 12.97 -3.40 10.45
C ILE A 132 13.82 -2.17 10.12
N ASP A 133 13.70 -1.10 10.88
CA ASP A 133 14.60 0.04 10.74
C ASP A 133 15.97 -0.24 11.38
N TRP A 134 16.89 -0.84 10.62
CA TRP A 134 18.28 -1.02 11.02
C TRP A 134 19.09 0.28 10.99
N GLY A 135 18.52 1.40 10.53
CA GLY A 135 19.21 2.68 10.34
C GLY A 135 20.12 2.73 9.11
N HIS A 136 20.03 1.73 8.23
CA HIS A 136 20.87 1.57 7.05
C HIS A 136 20.18 1.96 5.74
N SER A 137 18.85 1.76 5.67
CA SER A 137 18.08 1.88 4.43
C SER A 137 17.34 3.21 4.35
N ASP A 138 17.86 4.16 3.58
CA ASP A 138 17.19 5.45 3.33
C ASP A 138 15.83 5.27 2.62
N ILE A 139 15.68 4.21 1.84
CA ILE A 139 14.43 3.95 1.12
C ILE A 139 13.32 3.42 2.01
N ILE A 140 13.66 2.69 3.07
CA ILE A 140 12.70 2.35 4.13
C ILE A 140 12.55 3.56 5.04
N GLY A 141 13.61 3.94 5.75
CA GLY A 141 13.64 5.11 6.62
C GLY A 141 12.42 5.18 7.55
N ASP A 142 11.69 6.30 7.51
CA ASP A 142 10.51 6.54 8.34
C ASP A 142 9.25 5.75 7.97
N ARG A 143 9.31 4.93 6.92
CA ARG A 143 8.21 4.03 6.51
C ARG A 143 8.11 2.79 7.42
N SER A 144 9.22 2.38 8.04
CA SER A 144 9.20 1.33 9.07
C SER A 144 8.53 1.83 10.34
N PHE A 145 7.90 0.92 11.10
CA PHE A 145 7.41 1.23 12.43
C PHE A 145 8.55 1.45 13.43
N GLY A 146 9.73 0.83 13.24
CA GLY A 146 10.86 1.00 14.14
C GLY A 146 11.85 -0.16 14.09
N ARG A 147 12.68 -0.26 15.15
CA ARG A 147 13.78 -1.22 15.26
C ARG A 147 13.36 -2.56 15.87
N ASP A 148 12.35 -2.54 16.73
CA ASP A 148 11.92 -3.68 17.53
C ASP A 148 10.88 -4.53 16.77
N PRO A 149 11.18 -5.80 16.46
CA PRO A 149 10.24 -6.71 15.80
C PRO A 149 8.92 -6.86 16.56
N ALA A 150 8.93 -6.86 17.90
CA ALA A 150 7.71 -6.99 18.69
C ALA A 150 6.78 -5.77 18.49
N CYS A 151 7.37 -4.57 18.46
CA CYS A 151 6.65 -3.33 18.15
C CYS A 151 6.08 -3.37 16.71
N ILE A 152 6.86 -3.80 15.73
CA ILE A 152 6.41 -3.92 14.32
C ILE A 152 5.21 -4.87 14.23
N VAL A 153 5.30 -6.05 14.83
CA VAL A 153 4.22 -7.06 14.79
C VAL A 153 2.95 -6.53 15.45
N ALA A 154 3.06 -5.89 16.62
CA ALA A 154 1.92 -5.33 17.33
C ALA A 154 1.22 -4.23 16.51
N LEU A 155 1.99 -3.26 15.99
CA LEU A 155 1.45 -2.13 15.25
C LEU A 155 0.94 -2.52 13.86
N ALA A 156 1.68 -3.35 13.12
CA ALA A 156 1.22 -3.86 11.83
C ALA A 156 -0.04 -4.71 12.00
N GLY A 157 -0.10 -5.56 13.03
CA GLY A 157 -1.29 -6.33 13.38
C GLY A 157 -2.49 -5.44 13.66
N ALA A 158 -2.33 -4.39 14.47
CA ALA A 158 -3.38 -3.42 14.76
C ALA A 158 -3.85 -2.67 13.50
N LEU A 159 -2.92 -2.18 12.68
CA LEU A 159 -3.22 -1.51 11.42
C LEU A 159 -3.99 -2.43 10.47
N ILE A 160 -3.58 -3.69 10.32
CA ILE A 160 -4.26 -4.71 9.52
C ILE A 160 -5.69 -4.94 10.01
N ARG A 161 -5.91 -5.02 11.33
CA ARG A 161 -7.27 -5.11 11.91
C ARG A 161 -8.12 -3.88 11.52
N GLY A 162 -7.53 -2.69 11.53
CA GLY A 162 -8.18 -1.44 11.10
C GLY A 162 -8.58 -1.46 9.62
N LEU A 163 -7.67 -1.86 8.73
CA LEU A 163 -7.95 -1.98 7.29
C LEU A 163 -9.11 -2.95 7.03
N ARG A 164 -9.06 -4.12 7.67
CA ARG A 164 -10.08 -5.18 7.53
C ARG A 164 -11.45 -4.75 8.05
N ALA A 165 -11.50 -3.96 9.12
CA ALA A 165 -12.76 -3.42 9.64
C ALA A 165 -13.48 -2.47 8.67
N ARG A 166 -12.80 -1.98 7.62
CA ARG A 166 -13.39 -1.26 6.49
C ARG A 166 -13.31 -2.04 5.17
N GLY A 167 -13.15 -3.35 5.27
CA GLY A 167 -13.21 -4.30 4.15
C GLY A 167 -12.03 -4.22 3.19
N MET A 168 -10.91 -3.62 3.58
CA MET A 168 -9.68 -3.59 2.79
C MET A 168 -8.73 -4.69 3.24
N ALA A 169 -8.14 -5.41 2.28
CA ALA A 169 -7.07 -6.36 2.54
C ALA A 169 -5.75 -5.62 2.85
N ASN A 170 -4.64 -6.33 2.99
CA ASN A 170 -3.32 -5.75 3.23
C ASN A 170 -2.27 -6.44 2.37
N CYS A 171 -1.09 -5.83 2.28
CA CYS A 171 0.08 -6.39 1.62
C CYS A 171 1.32 -6.00 2.42
N GLY A 172 1.85 -6.97 3.18
CA GLY A 172 3.11 -6.82 3.90
C GLY A 172 4.28 -6.69 2.92
N LYS A 173 5.22 -5.80 3.22
CA LYS A 173 6.39 -5.55 2.37
C LYS A 173 7.64 -5.15 3.15
N HIS A 174 8.85 -5.40 2.66
CA HIS A 174 9.18 -6.05 1.38
C HIS A 174 9.88 -7.38 1.68
N PHE A 175 9.14 -8.49 1.59
CA PHE A 175 9.67 -9.82 1.89
C PHE A 175 10.96 -10.10 1.07
N PRO A 176 12.03 -10.66 1.68
CA PRO A 176 12.13 -11.16 3.06
C PRO A 176 12.52 -10.10 4.12
N GLY A 177 12.71 -8.85 3.71
CA GLY A 177 13.16 -7.75 4.57
C GLY A 177 14.10 -6.84 3.80
N HIS A 178 13.77 -5.56 3.69
CA HIS A 178 14.59 -4.55 3.00
C HIS A 178 15.27 -3.58 3.98
N GLY A 179 15.04 -3.76 5.27
CA GLY A 179 15.51 -2.85 6.32
C GLY A 179 17.03 -2.74 6.45
N TRP A 180 17.75 -3.83 6.17
CA TRP A 180 19.20 -3.90 6.31
C TRP A 180 19.95 -3.38 5.07
N ALA A 181 19.40 -3.64 3.88
CA ALA A 181 20.06 -3.31 2.64
C ALA A 181 20.17 -1.78 2.44
N VAL A 182 21.40 -1.32 2.20
CA VAL A 182 21.72 0.11 2.07
C VAL A 182 21.33 0.66 0.70
N ALA A 183 21.61 -0.11 -0.35
CA ALA A 183 21.43 0.37 -1.72
C ALA A 183 19.94 0.56 -2.06
N ASP A 184 19.66 1.63 -2.80
CA ASP A 184 18.34 1.87 -3.35
C ASP A 184 18.06 0.89 -4.51
N SER A 185 17.06 0.02 -4.33
CA SER A 185 16.61 -0.94 -5.34
C SER A 185 16.10 -0.31 -6.63
N HIS A 186 15.83 1.01 -6.65
CA HIS A 186 15.49 1.74 -7.88
C HIS A 186 16.69 1.97 -8.80
N HIS A 187 17.92 1.91 -8.26
CA HIS A 187 19.14 2.29 -8.97
C HIS A 187 20.26 1.24 -8.93
N ALA A 188 20.20 0.32 -7.98
CA ALA A 188 21.16 -0.77 -7.81
C ALA A 188 20.45 -2.04 -7.33
N LEU A 189 21.13 -3.19 -7.43
CA LEU A 189 20.67 -4.42 -6.80
C LEU A 189 21.17 -4.45 -5.36
N PRO A 190 20.30 -4.36 -4.33
CA PRO A 190 20.76 -4.39 -2.95
C PRO A 190 21.16 -5.82 -2.54
N GLU A 191 22.24 -5.92 -1.77
CA GLU A 191 22.71 -7.19 -1.19
C GLU A 191 22.59 -7.12 0.34
N ASP A 192 22.03 -8.17 0.94
CA ASP A 192 22.02 -8.40 2.38
C ASP A 192 22.96 -9.60 2.67
N PRO A 193 24.13 -9.38 3.31
CA PRO A 193 25.11 -10.43 3.56
C PRO A 193 24.80 -11.29 4.79
N ARG A 194 23.72 -11.00 5.53
CA ARG A 194 23.34 -11.76 6.74
C ARG A 194 22.98 -13.20 6.39
N SER A 195 23.13 -14.09 7.38
CA SER A 195 22.74 -15.48 7.18
C SER A 195 21.22 -15.63 7.16
N PHE A 196 20.74 -16.76 6.63
CA PHE A 196 19.31 -17.09 6.71
C PHE A 196 18.83 -17.19 8.16
N ASP A 197 19.66 -17.70 9.08
CA ASP A 197 19.30 -17.81 10.50
C ASP A 197 19.14 -16.43 11.15
N ASP A 198 19.97 -15.45 10.77
CA ASP A 198 19.83 -14.06 11.24
C ASP A 198 18.53 -13.43 10.71
N LEU A 199 18.19 -13.67 9.43
CA LEU A 199 16.92 -13.21 8.86
C LEU A 199 15.71 -13.87 9.54
N MET A 200 15.81 -15.16 9.85
CA MET A 200 14.78 -15.93 10.56
C MET A 200 14.58 -15.49 12.02
N LEU A 201 15.62 -14.92 12.64
CA LEU A 201 15.54 -14.45 14.02
C LEU A 201 14.84 -13.10 14.13
N ASP A 202 15.07 -12.21 13.14
CA ASP A 202 14.64 -10.81 13.20
C ASP A 202 13.57 -10.45 12.15
N ASP A 203 13.88 -10.56 10.85
CA ASP A 203 13.07 -9.98 9.76
C ASP A 203 11.87 -10.86 9.32
N LEU A 204 11.89 -12.17 9.60
CA LEU A 204 10.89 -13.17 9.14
C LEU A 204 9.95 -13.63 10.27
#